data_AF-A0A963WKN6-F1
#
_entry.id   AF-A0A963WKN6-F1
#
_cell.length_a   1.000
_cell.length_b   1.000
_cell.length_c   1.000
_cell.angle_alpha   90.00
_cell.angle_beta   90.00
_cell.angle_gamma   90.00
#
_symmetry.space_group_name_H-M   'P 1'
#
loop_
_entity.id
_entity.type
_entity.pdbx_description
1 polymer ?
#
loop_
_entity_poly.entity_id
_entity_poly.type
_entity_poly.pdbx_seq_one_letter_code
_entity_poly.pdbx_strand_id
1 'polypeptide(L)' 'KVIVINHGSEAFRIVRGDRIAQLVLAPVTRASWLEVDELDETERGEGGFGSTGGVVSLGN' A
#
# COMPACT_ATOMS: atom_id res chain seq x y z
N LYS A 1 -0.49 10.74 16.74
CA LYS A 1 -0.61 11.76 15.67
C LYS A 1 -1.14 11.05 14.42
N VAL A 2 -1.89 11.73 13.55
CA VAL A 2 -2.39 11.18 12.28
C VAL A 2 -1.79 12.03 11.16
N ILE A 3 -1.24 11.38 10.12
CA ILE A 3 -0.79 12.07 8.91
C ILE A 3 -2.01 12.20 8.00
N VAL A 4 -2.40 13.43 7.70
CA VAL A 4 -3.57 13.74 6.87
C VAL A 4 -3.10 14.47 5.63
N ILE A 5 -3.73 14.16 4.50
CA ILE A 5 -3.53 14.85 3.22
C ILE A 5 -4.90 15.21 2.65
N ASN A 6 -5.02 16.42 2.12
CA ASN A 6 -6.17 16.83 1.32
C ASN A 6 -5.78 16.73 -0.15
N HIS A 7 -6.39 15.79 -0.88
CA HIS A 7 -6.20 15.64 -2.32
C HIS A 7 -7.19 16.47 -3.15
N GLY A 8 -8.12 17.18 -2.52
CA GLY A 8 -9.05 18.09 -3.18
C GLY A 8 -8.43 19.45 -3.49
N SER A 9 -9.08 20.21 -4.38
CA SER A 9 -8.68 21.58 -4.71
C SER A 9 -9.10 22.61 -3.66
N GLU A 10 -10.10 22.28 -2.85
CA GLU A 10 -10.68 23.18 -1.84
C GLU A 10 -10.20 22.84 -0.43
N ALA A 11 -10.24 23.84 0.47
CA ALA A 11 -9.86 23.65 1.87
C ALA A 11 -10.83 22.72 2.61
N PHE A 12 -10.29 21.73 3.35
CA PHE A 12 -11.05 20.87 4.24
C PHE A 12 -10.78 21.22 5.71
N ARG A 13 -11.82 21.66 6.44
CA ARG A 13 -11.69 22.05 7.84
C ARG A 13 -11.96 20.86 8.76
N ILE A 14 -11.00 20.53 9.60
CA ILE A 14 -11.15 19.58 10.72
C ILE A 14 -11.39 20.38 12.00
N VAL A 15 -12.34 19.94 12.83
CA VAL A 15 -12.60 20.51 14.15
C VAL A 15 -12.36 19.48 15.25
N ARG A 16 -12.18 19.97 16.47
CA ARG A 16 -11.98 19.10 17.64
C ARG A 16 -13.22 18.23 17.84
N GLY A 17 -13.02 16.92 17.92
CA GLY A 17 -14.08 15.92 18.09
C GLY A 17 -14.41 15.15 16.82
N ASP A 18 -13.92 15.60 15.66
CA ASP A 18 -14.10 14.86 14.41
C ASP A 18 -13.39 13.51 14.45
N ARG A 19 -14.08 12.48 13.95
CA ARG A 19 -13.49 11.17 13.70
C ARG A 19 -12.78 11.20 12.35
N ILE A 20 -11.49 11.56 12.35
CA ILE A 20 -10.69 11.80 11.13
C ILE A 20 -9.87 10.60 10.64
N ALA A 21 -9.88 9.50 11.38
CA ALA A 21 -9.17 8.27 11.03
C ALA A 21 -9.75 7.09 11.82
N GLN A 22 -9.28 5.88 11.51
CA GLN A 22 -9.63 4.65 12.21
C GLN A 22 -8.37 3.85 12.53
N LEU A 23 -8.36 3.19 13.68
CA LEU A 23 -7.26 2.31 14.10
C LEU A 23 -7.58 0.87 13.67
N VAL A 24 -6.64 0.22 13.00
CA VAL A 24 -6.70 -1.22 12.68
C VAL A 24 -5.61 -1.93 13.46
N LEU A 25 -5.99 -2.96 14.21
CA LEU A 25 -5.06 -3.85 14.92
C LEU A 25 -4.81 -5.08 14.04
N ALA A 26 -3.56 -5.28 13.62
CA ALA A 26 -3.15 -6.42 12.81
C ALA A 26 -1.83 -7.01 13.33
N PRO A 27 -1.65 -8.35 13.28
CA PRO A 27 -0.39 -8.98 13.65
C PRO A 27 0.72 -8.60 12.65
N VAL A 28 1.96 -8.51 13.15
CA VAL A 28 3.14 -8.30 12.32
C VAL A 28 4.24 -9.28 12.70
N THR A 29 4.82 -9.95 11.70
CA THR A 29 5.96 -10.85 11.90
C THR A 29 7.25 -10.03 11.94
N ARG A 30 8.04 -10.21 12.99
CA ARG A 30 9.38 -9.61 13.10
C ARG A 30 10.41 -10.58 12.56
N ALA A 31 10.74 -10.46 11.28
CA ALA A 31 11.75 -11.29 10.64
C ALA A 31 13.19 -10.82 10.98
N SER A 32 14.11 -11.78 10.97
CA SER A 32 15.55 -11.53 10.86
C SER A 32 15.98 -11.71 9.41
N TRP A 33 16.92 -10.88 8.95
CA TRP A 33 17.50 -11.04 7.61
C TRP A 33 18.40 -12.26 7.57
N LEU A 34 18.27 -13.05 6.49
CA LEU A 34 19.18 -14.12 6.12
C LEU A 34 19.61 -13.85 4.69
N GLU A 35 20.86 -13.44 4.52
CA GLU A 35 21.43 -13.15 3.21
C GLU A 35 21.80 -14.46 2.50
N VAL A 36 21.46 -14.53 1.21
CA VAL A 36 21.72 -15.67 0.31
C VAL A 36 22.01 -15.12 -1.09
N ASP A 37 22.74 -15.88 -1.90
CA ASP A 37 23.07 -15.47 -3.26
C ASP A 37 21.85 -15.48 -4.19
N GLU A 38 20.96 -16.48 -4.05
CA GLU A 38 19.77 -16.67 -4.89
C GLU A 38 18.57 -17.21 -4.07
N LEU A 39 17.36 -16.93 -4.55
CA LEU A 39 16.09 -17.44 -4.00
C LEU A 39 15.51 -18.53 -4.90
N ASP A 40 14.67 -19.41 -4.34
CA ASP A 40 13.94 -20.43 -5.11
C ASP A 40 12.97 -19.79 -6.13
N GLU A 41 12.76 -20.46 -7.26
CA GLU A 41 11.77 -20.06 -8.27
C GLU A 41 10.33 -20.25 -7.78
N THR A 42 9.41 -19.42 -8.30
CA THR A 42 7.96 -19.57 -8.07
C THR A 42 7.21 -19.40 -9.39
N GLU A 43 6.00 -19.94 -9.50
CA GLU A 43 5.14 -19.78 -10.68
C GLU A 43 4.91 -18.30 -11.05
N ARG A 44 4.87 -17.42 -10.04
CA ARG A 44 4.69 -15.98 -10.24
C ARG A 44 5.95 -15.28 -10.76
N GLY A 45 7.13 -15.81 -10.43
CA GLY A 45 8.43 -15.22 -10.77
C GLY A 45 8.52 -13.74 -10.43
N GLU A 46 9.10 -12.96 -11.35
CA GLU A 46 9.25 -11.50 -11.24
C GLU A 46 7.96 -10.71 -11.56
N GLY A 47 6.83 -11.38 -11.78
CA GLY A 47 5.57 -10.73 -12.16
C GLY A 47 5.16 -9.61 -11.19
N GLY A 48 4.64 -8.50 -11.68
CA GLY A 48 4.26 -7.34 -10.87
C GLY A 48 3.43 -6.37 -11.69
N PHE A 49 3.02 -5.24 -11.11
CA PHE A 49 2.46 -4.12 -11.88
C PHE A 49 1.30 -4.48 -12.83
N GLY A 50 0.40 -5.37 -12.40
CA GLY A 50 -0.70 -5.83 -13.24
C GLY A 50 -0.34 -6.93 -14.24
N SER A 51 0.72 -7.70 -14.00
CA SER A 51 1.17 -8.83 -14.84
C SER A 51 0.11 -9.89 -15.11
N THR A 52 -0.94 -9.96 -14.29
CA THR A 52 -2.09 -10.85 -14.47
C THR A 52 -3.16 -10.28 -15.42
N GLY A 53 -2.97 -9.06 -15.93
CA GLY A 53 -3.94 -8.34 -16.74
C GLY A 53 -5.16 -7.90 -15.93
N GLY A 54 -6.34 -7.93 -16.55
CA GLY A 54 -7.63 -7.55 -15.95
C GLY A 54 -8.06 -6.10 -16.21
N VAL A 55 -7.14 -5.24 -16.66
CA VAL A 55 -7.43 -3.90 -17.17
C VAL A 55 -6.63 -3.69 -18.45
N VAL A 56 -7.30 -3.33 -19.55
CA VAL A 56 -6.63 -2.82 -20.74
C VAL A 56 -6.27 -1.37 -20.45
N SER A 57 -4.98 -1.05 -20.36
CA SER A 57 -4.54 0.34 -20.42
C SER A 57 -4.96 0.88 -21.78
N LEU A 58 -5.99 1.74 -21.80
CA LEU A 58 -6.25 2.59 -22.96
C LEU A 58 -5.07 3.56 -23.02
N GLY A 59 -4.03 3.19 -23.77
CA GLY A 59 -2.97 4.13 -24.12
C GLY A 59 -3.59 5.34 -24.82
N ASN A 60 -2.99 6.51 -24.60
CA ASN A 60 -3.31 7.72 -25.37
C ASN A 60 -3.10 7.50 -26.87
#